data_AF-A0AAV6BZS8-F1
#
_entry.id   AF-A0AAV6BZS8-F1
#
_cell.length_a   1.000
_cell.length_b   1.000
_cell.length_c   1.000
_cell.angle_alpha   90.00
_cell.angle_beta   90.00
_cell.angle_gamma   90.00
#
_symmetry.space_group_name_H-M   'P 1'
#
loop_
_entity.id
_entity.type
_entity.pdbx_description
1 polymer ?
#
loop_
_entity_poly.entity_id
_entity_poly.type
_entity_poly.pdbx_seq_one_letter_code
_entity_poly.pdbx_strand_id
1 'polypeptide(L)'
;MLSLRELVDRYRAVAGGFGRPVPIASFGLAQAEAERLLSGYDEDYHISRFIHFSELEGPRFAVNGFPATHVSLDEAITAVL
;
A
#
# COMPACT_ATOMS: atom_id res chain seq x y z
N MET A 1 10.10 -6.97 7.81
CA MET A 1 9.07 -6.06 7.25
C MET A 1 9.69 -5.38 6.07
N LEU A 2 8.98 -5.31 4.95
CA LEU A 2 9.37 -4.49 3.81
C LEU A 2 9.64 -3.06 4.27
N SER A 3 10.66 -2.43 3.70
CA SER A 3 10.89 -0.99 3.81
C SER A 3 9.95 -0.21 2.88
N LEU A 4 9.83 1.10 3.11
CA LEU A 4 8.98 1.97 2.29
C LEU A 4 9.46 1.96 0.83
N ARG A 5 10.78 1.97 0.63
CA ARG A 5 11.42 1.85 -0.69
C ARG A 5 11.00 0.57 -1.40
N GLU A 6 11.09 -0.57 -0.73
CA GLU A 6 10.72 -1.85 -1.34
C GLU A 6 9.22 -1.94 -1.63
N LEU A 7 8.36 -1.34 -0.78
CA LEU A 7 6.92 -1.23 -1.07
C LEU A 7 6.68 -0.40 -2.34
N VAL A 8 7.32 0.76 -2.46
CA VAL A 8 7.20 1.64 -3.64
C VAL A 8 7.71 0.93 -4.91
N ASP A 9 8.83 0.22 -4.83
CA ASP A 9 9.38 -0.52 -5.98
C ASP A 9 8.43 -1.64 -6.43
N ARG A 10 7.87 -2.41 -5.49
CA ARG A 10 6.86 -3.44 -5.80
C ARG A 10 5.59 -2.83 -6.39
N TYR A 11 5.12 -1.73 -5.80
CA TYR A 11 3.96 -1.01 -6.31
C TYR A 11 4.18 -0.57 -7.76
N ARG A 12 5.31 0.07 -8.08
CA ARG A 12 5.62 0.54 -9.43
C ARG A 12 5.74 -0.61 -10.43
N ALA A 13 6.31 -1.74 -10.02
CA ALA A 13 6.41 -2.93 -10.86
C ALA A 13 5.03 -3.48 -11.27
N VAL A 14 4.02 -3.36 -10.39
CA VAL A 14 2.64 -3.81 -10.67
C VAL A 14 1.82 -2.72 -11.37
N ALA A 15 1.93 -1.47 -10.92
CA ALA A 15 1.10 -0.35 -11.37
C ALA A 15 1.50 0.17 -12.75
N GLY A 16 2.79 0.06 -13.11
CA GLY A 16 3.36 0.70 -14.30
C GLY A 16 3.50 2.23 -14.17
N GLY A 17 3.41 2.77 -12.95
CA GLY A 17 3.40 4.21 -12.67
C GLY A 17 2.89 4.51 -11.25
N PHE A 18 2.40 5.74 -11.04
CA PHE A 18 1.76 6.20 -9.79
C PHE A 18 0.28 6.53 -10.00
N GLY A 19 -0.48 6.66 -8.91
CA GLY A 19 -1.89 7.05 -8.92
C GLY A 19 -2.89 5.98 -9.36
N ARG A 20 -2.43 4.77 -9.72
CA ARG A 20 -3.29 3.65 -10.10
C ARG A 20 -3.55 2.72 -8.89
N PRO A 21 -4.81 2.40 -8.56
CA PRO A 21 -5.10 1.37 -7.57
C PRO A 21 -4.59 0.01 -8.04
N VAL A 22 -3.81 -0.67 -7.20
CA VAL A 22 -3.35 -2.06 -7.42
C VAL A 22 -3.83 -2.97 -6.30
N PRO A 23 -4.17 -4.24 -6.60
CA PRO A 23 -4.60 -5.18 -5.56
C PRO A 23 -3.48 -5.39 -4.53
N ILE A 24 -3.79 -5.29 -3.23
CA ILE A 24 -2.81 -5.55 -2.16
C ILE A 24 -2.25 -6.98 -2.26
N ALA A 25 -3.10 -7.93 -2.67
CA ALA A 25 -2.73 -9.32 -2.91
C ALA A 25 -1.63 -9.51 -3.97
N SER A 26 -1.43 -8.53 -4.87
CA SER A 26 -0.37 -8.59 -5.89
C SER A 26 1.04 -8.48 -5.32
N PHE A 27 1.20 -8.02 -4.07
CA PHE A 27 2.51 -7.87 -3.43
C PHE A 27 3.11 -9.19 -2.93
N GLY A 28 2.35 -10.30 -3.02
CA GLY A 28 2.82 -11.64 -2.64
C GLY A 28 3.10 -11.80 -1.14
N LEU A 29 2.49 -10.95 -0.31
CA LEU A 29 2.62 -10.99 1.14
C LEU A 29 1.53 -11.86 1.76
N ALA A 30 1.84 -12.50 2.88
CA ALA A 30 0.82 -13.12 3.71
C ALA A 30 -0.14 -12.05 4.24
N GLN A 31 -1.42 -12.40 4.43
CA GLN A 31 -2.45 -11.43 4.83
C GLN A 31 -2.06 -10.61 6.08
N ALA A 32 -1.70 -11.29 7.17
CA ALA A 32 -1.29 -10.63 8.41
C ALA A 32 -0.03 -9.76 8.25
N GLU A 33 0.86 -10.12 7.33
CA GLU A 33 2.07 -9.32 7.04
C GLU A 33 1.70 -8.04 6.28
N ALA A 34 0.84 -8.15 5.26
CA ALA A 34 0.35 -6.99 4.51
C ALA A 34 -0.43 -6.03 5.41
N GLU A 35 -1.33 -6.55 6.24
CA GLU A 35 -2.13 -5.76 7.19
C GLU A 35 -1.23 -5.01 8.17
N ARG A 36 -0.25 -5.69 8.79
CA ARG A 36 0.69 -5.06 9.73
C ARG A 36 1.57 -4.00 9.05
N LEU A 37 2.06 -4.28 7.84
CA LEU A 37 2.90 -3.36 7.08
C LEU A 37 2.15 -2.08 6.71
N LEU A 38 0.98 -2.25 6.08
CA LEU A 38 0.19 -1.13 5.57
C LEU A 38 -0.40 -0.30 6.71
N SER A 39 -0.81 -0.93 7.81
CA SER A 39 -1.28 -0.20 9.01
C SER A 39 -0.15 0.66 9.60
N GLY A 40 1.08 0.14 9.66
CA GLY A 40 2.22 0.92 10.13
C GLY A 40 2.53 2.15 9.27
N TYR A 41 2.31 2.08 7.95
CA TYR A 41 2.45 3.25 7.08
C TYR A 41 1.26 4.19 7.11
N ASP A 42 0.05 3.69 7.37
CA ASP A 42 -1.16 4.49 7.55
C ASP A 42 -1.10 5.34 8.84
N GLU A 43 -0.47 4.81 9.88
CA GLU A 43 -0.26 5.50 11.17
C GLU A 43 0.75 6.66 11.08
N ASP A 44 1.76 6.57 10.20
CA ASP A 44 2.75 7.63 10.01
C ASP A 44 2.25 8.69 9.02
N TYR A 45 1.83 9.84 9.53
CA TYR A 45 1.34 10.96 8.71
C TYR A 45 2.33 11.44 7.63
N HIS A 46 3.64 11.32 7.85
CA HIS A 46 4.63 11.69 6.84
C HIS A 46 4.58 10.78 5.61
N ILE A 47 4.03 9.57 5.76
CA ILE A 47 3.90 8.55 4.73
C ILE A 47 2.45 8.42 4.26
N SER A 48 1.49 8.26 5.18
CA SER A 48 0.09 7.94 4.89
C SER A 48 -0.59 8.95 3.98
N ARG A 49 -0.17 10.21 4.02
CA ARG A 49 -0.66 11.26 3.13
C ARG A 49 -0.42 11.00 1.63
N PHE A 50 0.41 10.02 1.28
CA PHE A 50 0.70 9.61 -0.09
C PHE A 50 0.18 8.20 -0.42
N ILE A 51 -0.48 7.52 0.54
CA ILE A 51 -0.98 6.16 0.39
C ILE A 51 -2.49 6.20 0.49
N HIS A 52 -3.17 5.75 -0.57
CA HIS A 52 -4.62 5.74 -0.63
C HIS A 52 -5.13 4.31 -0.72
N PHE A 53 -6.02 3.93 0.20
CA PHE A 53 -6.67 2.63 0.22
C PHE A 53 -8.06 2.70 -0.40
N SER A 54 -8.46 1.64 -1.08
CA SER A 54 -9.81 1.51 -1.64
C SER A 54 -10.35 0.09 -1.52
N GLU A 55 -11.67 0.00 -1.46
CA GLU A 55 -12.42 -1.27 -1.48
C GLU A 55 -13.09 -1.45 -2.86
N LEU A 56 -12.54 -2.38 -3.64
CA LEU A 56 -13.04 -2.84 -4.94
C LEU A 56 -13.24 -4.36 -4.86
N GLU A 57 -13.30 -5.06 -5.99
CA GLU A 57 -13.37 -6.53 -6.00
C GLU A 57 -12.02 -7.17 -5.64
N GLY A 58 -12.03 -8.19 -4.77
CA GLY A 58 -10.84 -8.99 -4.46
C GLY A 58 -10.73 -9.37 -2.97
N PRO A 59 -9.62 -10.02 -2.58
CA PRO A 59 -9.34 -10.33 -1.19
C PRO A 59 -9.26 -9.06 -0.33
N ARG A 60 -9.97 -9.07 0.80
CA ARG A 60 -9.98 -7.98 1.78
C ARG A 60 -8.84 -8.13 2.79
N PHE A 61 -8.26 -6.99 3.13
CA PHE A 61 -7.26 -6.80 4.17
C PHE A 61 -7.79 -5.76 5.15
N ALA A 62 -7.39 -5.86 6.42
CA ALA A 62 -7.65 -4.83 7.42
C ALA A 62 -6.42 -3.88 7.56
N VAL A 63 -6.55 -2.64 7.09
CA VAL A 63 -5.54 -1.59 7.29
C VAL A 63 -6.05 -0.65 8.36
N ASN A 64 -5.37 -0.62 9.51
CA ASN A 64 -5.76 0.18 10.68
C ASN A 64 -7.23 -0.05 11.10
N GLY A 65 -7.70 -1.30 10.97
CA GLY A 65 -9.09 -1.70 11.26
C GLY A 65 -10.11 -1.38 10.16
N PHE A 66 -9.71 -0.70 9.08
CA PHE A 66 -10.56 -0.40 7.93
C PHE A 66 -10.37 -1.42 6.80
N PRO A 67 -11.45 -1.82 6.10
CA PRO A 67 -11.34 -2.74 4.97
C PRO A 67 -10.65 -2.07 3.77
N ALA A 68 -9.69 -2.78 3.18
CA ALA A 68 -9.01 -2.39 1.95
C ALA A 68 -8.77 -3.61 1.06
N THR A 69 -8.81 -3.40 -0.24
CA THR A 69 -8.48 -4.43 -1.25
C THR A 69 -7.36 -3.97 -2.17
N HIS A 70 -7.27 -2.66 -2.38
CA HIS A 70 -6.34 -2.01 -3.27
C HIS A 70 -5.62 -0.86 -2.57
N VAL A 71 -4.42 -0.56 -3.07
CA VAL A 71 -3.63 0.61 -2.67
C VAL A 71 -3.20 1.38 -3.92
N SER A 72 -3.17 2.71 -3.84
CA SER A 72 -2.53 3.59 -4.82
C SER A 72 -1.56 4.51 -4.10
N LEU A 73 -0.42 4.78 -4.75
CA LEU A 73 0.60 5.68 -4.21
C LEU A 73 0.67 6.94 -5.06
N ASP A 74 0.78 8.09 -4.40
CA ASP A 74 1.12 9.34 -5.06
C ASP A 74 2.61 9.38 -5.40
N GLU A 75 2.98 9.97 -6.54
CA GLU A 75 4.38 10.12 -6.95
C GLU A 75 5.20 10.92 -5.92
N ALA A 76 4.56 11.86 -5.21
CA ALA A 76 5.20 12.67 -4.18
C ALA A 76 5.77 11.87 -2.99
N ILE A 77 5.40 10.58 -2.85
CA ILE A 77 6.00 9.68 -1.87
C ILE A 77 7.53 9.55 -2.03
N THR A 78 8.06 9.81 -3.24
CA THR A 78 9.51 9.78 -3.49
C THR A 78 10.29 10.80 -2.68
N ALA A 79 9.63 11.84 -2.14
CA ALA A 79 10.25 12.85 -1.31
C ALA A 79 10.61 12.34 0.11
N VAL A 80 10.07 11.20 0.53
CA VAL A 80 10.26 10.62 1.88
C VAL A 80 10.90 9.22 1.85
N LEU A 81 11.50 8.84 0.72
CA LEU A 81 12.20 7.56 0.49
C LEU A 81 13.66 7.52 0.92
#